data_AF-A0AAP8YRT6-F1
#
_entry.id   AF-A0AAP8YRT6-F1
#
_cell.length_a   1.000
_cell.length_b   1.000
_cell.length_c   1.000
_cell.angle_alpha   90.00
_cell.angle_beta   90.00
_cell.angle_gamma   90.00
#
_symmetry.space_group_name_H-M   'P 1'
#
loop_
_entity.id
_entity.type
_entity.pdbx_description
1 polymer ?
#
loop_
_entity_poly.entity_id
_entity_poly.type
_entity_poly.pdbx_seq_one_letter_code
_entity_poly.pdbx_strand_id
1 'polypeptide(L)'
;MSINKHRLINNLIFVSTLVFCDQLSKYLIVKYVRIGTEYLSFFGDFFKIIHVRNTGILFSIGSNIDSSLKNLFFLVIPIIVLVLVFYFILKERSRFARIALLLILSGGIGNIVDRLFRPLGVVDFLDVRFFGIFGLQRWPTFNFADTYVVIGMTLFIIYDLFARKKSIDL
;
A
#
# COMPACT_ATOMS: atom_id res chain seq x y z
N MET A 1 -3.92 23.61 19.35
CA MET A 1 -3.49 23.60 17.94
C MET A 1 -4.75 23.57 17.08
N SER A 2 -5.13 24.71 16.48
CA SER A 2 -6.32 24.79 15.62
C SER A 2 -6.09 24.00 14.33
N ILE A 3 -6.88 22.96 14.09
CA ILE A 3 -6.81 22.19 12.84
C ILE A 3 -7.45 23.03 11.74
N ASN A 4 -6.67 23.39 10.72
CA ASN A 4 -7.22 24.07 9.55
C ASN A 4 -8.21 23.14 8.83
N LYS A 5 -9.50 23.51 8.85
CA LYS A 5 -10.61 22.70 8.31
C LYS A 5 -10.46 22.43 6.81
N HIS A 6 -10.06 23.41 6.01
CA HIS A 6 -9.82 23.23 4.57
C HIS A 6 -8.68 22.24 4.31
N ARG A 7 -7.61 22.31 5.10
CA ARG A 7 -6.50 21.37 4.99
C ARG A 7 -6.92 19.95 5.31
N LEU A 8 -7.73 19.75 6.35
CA LEU A 8 -8.26 18.44 6.71
C LEU A 8 -9.17 17.87 5.60
N ILE A 9 -10.06 18.70 5.04
CA ILE A 9 -10.94 18.31 3.93
C ILE A 9 -10.11 17.87 2.71
N ASN A 10 -9.10 18.64 2.33
CA ASN A 10 -8.25 18.29 1.18
C ASN A 10 -7.51 16.97 1.41
N ASN A 11 -7.01 16.74 2.62
CA ASN A 11 -6.35 15.47 2.98
C ASN A 11 -7.34 14.29 2.89
N LEU A 12 -8.57 14.46 3.36
CA LEU A 12 -9.61 13.42 3.29
C LEU A 12 -9.98 13.11 1.83
N ILE A 13 -10.21 14.13 1.00
CA ILE A 13 -10.49 13.96 -0.44
C ILE A 13 -9.36 13.19 -1.11
N PHE A 14 -8.10 13.55 -0.82
CA PHE A 14 -6.94 12.88 -1.38
C PHE A 14 -6.91 11.38 -1.00
N VAL A 15 -7.06 11.08 0.29
CA VAL A 15 -7.06 9.70 0.79
C VAL A 15 -8.22 8.90 0.21
N SER A 16 -9.44 9.45 0.25
CA SER A 16 -10.62 8.80 -0.31
C SER A 16 -10.48 8.50 -1.79
N THR A 17 -9.88 9.41 -2.57
CA THR A 17 -9.66 9.21 -4.01
C THR A 17 -8.71 8.04 -4.25
N LEU A 18 -7.57 7.99 -3.56
CA LEU A 18 -6.60 6.91 -3.76
C LEU A 18 -7.13 5.55 -3.27
N VAL A 19 -7.79 5.52 -2.11
CA VAL A 19 -8.44 4.30 -1.62
C VAL A 19 -9.53 3.84 -2.59
N PHE A 20 -10.31 4.76 -3.15
CA PHE A 20 -11.30 4.43 -4.18
C PHE A 20 -10.65 3.84 -5.43
N CYS A 21 -9.56 4.41 -5.94
CA CYS A 21 -8.84 3.88 -7.10
C CYS A 21 -8.30 2.46 -6.85
N ASP A 22 -7.71 2.20 -5.68
CA ASP A 22 -7.25 0.87 -5.29
C ASP A 22 -8.41 -0.13 -5.15
N GLN A 23 -9.50 0.25 -4.49
CA GLN A 23 -10.63 -0.65 -4.30
C GLN A 23 -11.39 -0.92 -5.61
N LEU A 24 -11.49 0.07 -6.50
CA LEU A 24 -12.04 -0.09 -7.82
C LEU A 24 -11.19 -1.05 -8.67
N SER A 25 -9.86 -0.88 -8.69
CA SER A 25 -8.99 -1.77 -9.46
C SER A 25 -9.07 -3.21 -8.95
N LYS A 26 -9.01 -3.42 -7.63
CA LYS A 26 -9.19 -4.74 -6.99
C LYS A 26 -10.56 -5.34 -7.30
N TYR A 27 -11.63 -4.54 -7.24
CA TYR A 27 -12.98 -5.00 -7.60
C TYR A 27 -13.04 -5.48 -9.06
N LEU A 28 -12.44 -4.74 -10.00
CA LEU A 28 -12.41 -5.13 -11.41
C LEU A 28 -11.64 -6.45 -11.62
N ILE A 29 -10.51 -6.64 -10.94
CA ILE A 29 -9.76 -7.90 -10.99
C ILE A 29 -10.61 -9.06 -10.48
N VAL A 30 -11.27 -8.88 -9.33
CA VAL A 30 -12.13 -9.93 -8.76
C VAL A 30 -13.31 -10.26 -9.67
N LYS A 31 -13.85 -9.27 -10.38
CA LYS A 31 -15.00 -9.45 -11.27
C LYS A 31 -14.66 -10.12 -12.59
N TYR A 32 -13.50 -9.81 -13.18
CA TYR A 32 -13.20 -10.19 -14.57
C TYR A 32 -12.07 -11.21 -14.71
N VAL A 33 -11.26 -11.43 -13.68
CA VAL A 33 -10.09 -12.33 -13.76
C VAL A 33 -10.29 -13.49 -12.80
N ARG A 34 -10.14 -14.72 -13.27
CA ARG A 34 -10.22 -15.89 -12.40
C ARG A 34 -8.99 -15.95 -11.48
N ILE A 35 -9.20 -16.29 -10.21
CA ILE A 35 -8.09 -16.47 -9.25
C ILE A 35 -7.08 -17.48 -9.81
N GLY A 36 -5.79 -17.16 -9.71
CA GLY A 36 -4.69 -17.99 -10.19
C GLY A 36 -4.47 -17.94 -11.70
N THR A 37 -5.11 -17.02 -12.41
CA THR A 37 -4.95 -16.85 -13.86
C THR A 37 -4.37 -15.50 -14.23
N GLU A 38 -3.80 -15.46 -15.44
CA GLU A 38 -3.37 -14.24 -16.11
C GLU A 38 -4.51 -13.67 -16.96
N TYR A 39 -4.68 -12.35 -16.92
CA TYR A 39 -5.62 -11.63 -17.76
C TYR A 39 -4.92 -11.07 -19.01
N LEU A 40 -3.84 -10.32 -18.83
CA LEU A 40 -3.09 -9.67 -19.90
C LEU A 40 -1.59 -9.70 -19.60
N SER A 41 -0.80 -9.79 -20.66
CA SER A 41 0.66 -9.67 -20.64
C SER A 41 1.12 -8.61 -21.63
N PHE A 42 2.08 -7.80 -21.21
CA PHE A 42 2.58 -6.64 -21.94
C PHE A 42 4.09 -6.74 -22.10
N PHE A 43 4.60 -6.17 -23.20
CA PHE A 43 6.04 -6.05 -23.51
C PHE A 43 6.79 -7.40 -23.43
N GLY A 44 6.23 -8.44 -24.04
CA GLY A 44 6.88 -9.76 -24.08
C GLY A 44 7.09 -10.36 -22.70
N ASP A 45 6.04 -10.40 -21.86
CA ASP A 45 6.06 -10.99 -20.51
C ASP A 45 6.73 -10.14 -19.41
N PHE A 46 7.10 -8.89 -19.71
CA PHE A 46 7.67 -8.00 -18.71
C PHE A 46 6.65 -7.61 -17.63
N PHE A 47 5.44 -7.21 -18.03
CA PHE A 47 4.38 -6.78 -17.11
C PHE A 47 3.10 -7.58 -17.35
N LYS A 48 2.46 -8.02 -16.28
CA LYS A 48 1.21 -8.78 -16.32
C LYS A 48 0.18 -8.23 -15.38
N ILE A 49 -1.07 -8.41 -15.79
CA ILE A 49 -2.24 -8.34 -14.92
C ILE A 49 -2.66 -9.76 -14.61
N ILE A 50 -2.55 -10.16 -13.34
CA ILE A 50 -2.93 -11.48 -12.85
C ILE A 50 -3.92 -11.35 -11.68
N HIS A 51 -4.44 -12.46 -11.16
CA HIS A 51 -5.25 -12.44 -9.94
C HIS A 51 -4.67 -13.37 -8.88
N VAL A 52 -3.98 -12.77 -7.92
CA VAL A 52 -3.39 -13.44 -6.76
C VAL A 52 -4.13 -13.01 -5.49
N ARG A 53 -4.26 -13.94 -4.55
CA ARG A 53 -4.84 -13.71 -3.24
C ARG A 53 -3.76 -13.84 -2.18
N ASN A 54 -3.43 -12.73 -1.56
CA ASN A 54 -2.38 -12.63 -0.56
C ASN A 54 -2.98 -12.71 0.83
N THR A 55 -2.80 -13.89 1.43
CA THR A 55 -3.25 -14.22 2.79
C THR A 55 -2.23 -13.83 3.86
N GLY A 56 -1.11 -13.20 3.50
CA GLY A 56 -0.04 -12.83 4.43
C GLY A 56 0.85 -14.02 4.86
N ILE A 57 0.73 -15.17 4.20
CA ILE A 57 1.61 -16.30 4.49
C ILE A 57 2.95 -16.05 3.79
N LEU A 58 3.96 -15.56 4.54
CA LEU A 58 5.35 -15.62 4.10
C LEU A 58 5.68 -17.07 3.71
N PHE A 59 5.96 -17.29 2.42
CA PHE A 59 6.61 -18.51 1.89
C PHE A 59 5.92 -19.86 2.20
N SER A 60 4.60 -19.95 2.31
CA SER A 60 3.91 -21.21 2.70
C SER A 60 4.34 -21.83 4.05
N ILE A 61 5.22 -21.17 4.82
CA ILE A 61 5.68 -21.62 6.15
C ILE A 61 4.58 -21.39 7.20
N GLY A 62 3.58 -20.55 6.89
CA GLY A 62 2.53 -20.13 7.81
C GLY A 62 1.16 -20.79 7.67
N SER A 63 1.03 -21.90 6.95
CA SER A 63 -0.23 -22.67 6.92
C SER A 63 -0.65 -23.12 8.32
N ASN A 64 0.31 -23.36 9.22
CA ASN A 64 0.11 -23.72 10.63
C ASN A 64 0.24 -22.54 11.62
N ILE A 65 0.39 -21.29 11.16
CA ILE A 65 0.42 -20.13 12.06
C ILE A 65 -0.99 -19.87 12.57
N ASP A 66 -1.09 -19.73 13.91
CA ASP A 66 -2.32 -19.39 14.61
C ASP A 66 -3.00 -18.17 13.99
N SER A 67 -4.31 -18.28 13.81
CA SER A 67 -5.19 -17.24 13.25
C SER A 67 -5.01 -15.91 14.00
N SER A 68 -4.73 -15.98 15.31
CA SER A 68 -4.46 -14.83 16.16
C SER A 68 -3.21 -14.05 15.73
N LEU A 69 -2.12 -14.76 15.40
CA LEU A 69 -0.87 -14.13 14.94
C LEU A 69 -1.05 -13.48 13.56
N LYS A 70 -1.81 -14.10 12.66
CA LYS A 70 -2.13 -13.51 11.34
C LYS A 70 -2.88 -12.19 11.49
N ASN A 71 -3.91 -12.18 12.34
CA ASN A 71 -4.67 -10.96 12.63
C ASN A 71 -3.79 -9.87 13.27
N LEU A 72 -2.88 -10.26 14.17
CA LEU A 72 -1.96 -9.31 14.79
C LEU A 72 -1.05 -8.61 13.76
N PHE A 73 -0.35 -9.38 12.92
CA PHE A 73 0.64 -8.84 11.98
C PHE A 73 0.03 -8.11 10.78
N PHE A 74 -1.10 -8.60 10.26
CA PHE A 74 -1.66 -8.08 9.02
C PHE A 74 -2.80 -7.09 9.22
N LEU A 75 -3.34 -6.98 10.42
CA LEU A 75 -4.46 -6.09 10.72
C LEU A 75 -4.13 -5.15 11.88
N VAL A 76 -3.81 -5.66 13.06
CA VAL A 76 -3.61 -4.83 14.26
C VAL A 76 -2.40 -3.91 14.13
N ILE A 77 -1.22 -4.45 13.79
CA ILE A 77 0.00 -3.63 13.64
C ILE A 77 -0.18 -2.55 12.56
N PRO A 78 -0.68 -2.85 11.34
CA PRO A 78 -0.97 -1.83 10.34
C PRO A 78 -1.92 -0.74 10.84
N ILE A 79 -2.99 -1.09 11.56
CA ILE A 79 -3.91 -0.09 12.12
C ILE A 79 -3.17 0.87 13.07
N ILE A 80 -2.35 0.34 13.99
CA ILE A 80 -1.55 1.16 14.91
C ILE A 80 -0.62 2.10 14.12
N VAL A 81 0.08 1.58 13.12
CA VAL A 81 0.96 2.38 12.25
C VAL A 81 0.18 3.49 11.56
N LEU A 82 -1.02 3.22 11.04
CA LEU A 82 -1.83 4.24 10.37
C LEU A 82 -2.35 5.32 11.31
N VAL A 83 -2.70 4.97 12.55
CA VAL A 83 -3.06 5.95 13.58
C VAL A 83 -1.87 6.89 13.85
N LEU A 84 -0.66 6.35 13.95
CA LEU A 84 0.55 7.15 14.11
C LEU A 84 0.83 8.04 12.88
N VAL A 85 0.74 7.49 11.68
CA VAL A 85 0.90 8.25 10.42
C VAL A 85 -0.12 9.38 10.33
N PHE A 86 -1.39 9.12 10.67
CA PHE A 86 -2.43 10.15 10.70
C PHE A 86 -2.12 11.26 11.71
N TYR A 87 -1.66 10.89 12.90
CA TYR A 87 -1.20 11.85 13.90
C TYR A 87 -0.05 12.73 13.38
N PHE A 88 0.94 12.17 12.69
CA PHE A 88 2.02 12.94 12.07
C PHE A 88 1.53 13.85 10.95
N ILE A 89 0.58 13.42 10.12
CA ILE A 89 -0.06 14.25 9.08
C ILE A 89 -0.68 15.52 9.66
N LEU A 90 -1.32 15.42 10.83
CA LEU A 90 -1.94 16.58 11.49
C LEU A 90 -0.90 17.63 11.93
N LYS A 91 0.31 17.18 12.27
CA LYS A 91 1.40 18.04 12.73
C LYS A 91 2.30 18.56 11.62
N GLU A 92 2.36 17.85 10.50
CA GLU A 92 3.26 18.16 9.41
C GLU A 92 2.91 19.49 8.71
N ARG A 93 3.93 20.36 8.60
CA ARG A 93 3.83 21.68 7.96
C ARG A 93 4.27 21.61 6.51
N SER A 94 5.26 20.79 6.19
CA SER A 94 5.75 20.58 4.82
C SER A 94 4.66 19.93 3.97
N ARG A 95 4.29 20.59 2.88
CA ARG A 95 3.33 20.02 1.92
C ARG A 95 3.86 18.72 1.32
N PHE A 96 5.17 18.66 1.05
CA PHE A 96 5.83 17.51 0.44
C PHE A 96 5.80 16.29 1.37
N ALA A 97 6.25 16.45 2.62
CA ALA A 97 6.25 15.35 3.58
C ALA A 97 4.82 14.91 3.93
N ARG A 98 3.86 15.85 3.96
CA ARG A 98 2.45 15.52 4.16
C ARG A 98 1.88 14.68 3.02
N ILE A 99 2.19 14.99 1.75
CA ILE A 99 1.76 14.18 0.61
C ILE A 99 2.34 12.76 0.72
N ALA A 100 3.62 12.65 1.08
CA ALA A 100 4.28 11.36 1.29
C ALA A 100 3.56 10.52 2.36
N LEU A 101 3.22 11.12 3.51
CA LEU A 101 2.44 10.45 4.56
C LEU A 101 1.01 10.10 4.13
N LEU A 102 0.34 10.95 3.34
CA LEU A 102 -0.99 10.67 2.82
C LEU A 102 -1.00 9.48 1.85
N LEU A 103 0.05 9.30 1.06
CA LEU A 103 0.22 8.11 0.21
C LEU A 103 0.33 6.84 1.05
N ILE A 104 1.18 6.85 2.10
CA ILE A 104 1.33 5.73 3.04
C ILE A 104 -0.01 5.41 3.71
N LEU A 105 -0.72 6.44 4.18
CA LEU A 105 -2.03 6.29 4.82
C LEU A 105 -3.04 5.66 3.86
N SER A 106 -3.10 6.14 2.61
CA SER A 106 -4.05 5.65 1.59
C SER A 106 -3.79 4.19 1.24
N GLY A 107 -2.52 3.82 1.03
CA GLY A 107 -2.16 2.43 0.73
C GLY A 107 -2.42 1.48 1.90
N GLY A 108 -2.08 1.90 3.12
CA GLY A 108 -2.39 1.10 4.31
C GLY A 108 -3.89 0.86 4.50
N ILE A 109 -4.72 1.89 4.31
CA ILE A 109 -6.18 1.76 4.37
C ILE A 109 -6.68 0.80 3.29
N GLY A 110 -6.22 0.94 2.03
CA GLY A 110 -6.64 0.06 0.93
C GLY A 110 -6.38 -1.42 1.19
N ASN A 111 -5.24 -1.77 1.80
CA ASN A 111 -4.95 -3.15 2.16
C ASN A 111 -5.71 -3.65 3.40
N ILE A 112 -5.98 -2.78 4.38
CA ILE A 112 -6.82 -3.14 5.54
C ILE A 112 -8.27 -3.39 5.12
N VAL A 113 -8.82 -2.60 4.20
CA VAL A 113 -10.17 -2.81 3.65
C VAL A 113 -10.27 -4.22 3.08
N ASP A 114 -9.31 -4.65 2.27
CA ASP A 114 -9.30 -6.02 1.75
C ASP A 114 -9.24 -7.06 2.88
N ARG A 115 -8.40 -6.87 3.90
CA ARG A 115 -8.27 -7.83 5.01
C ARG A 115 -9.52 -7.91 5.89
N LEU A 116 -10.31 -6.85 5.97
CA LEU A 116 -11.57 -6.83 6.71
C LEU A 116 -12.73 -7.43 5.89
N PHE A 117 -12.78 -7.18 4.58
CA PHE A 117 -13.95 -7.48 3.77
C PHE A 117 -13.75 -8.61 2.74
N ARG A 118 -12.52 -9.10 2.54
CA ARG A 118 -12.20 -10.18 1.62
C ARG A 118 -11.59 -11.35 2.40
N PRO A 119 -12.33 -12.44 2.62
CA PRO A 119 -11.87 -13.56 3.44
C PRO A 119 -10.65 -14.29 2.87
N LEU A 120 -10.44 -14.18 1.55
CA LEU A 120 -9.28 -14.75 0.86
C LEU A 120 -8.03 -13.85 0.92
N GLY A 121 -8.07 -12.76 1.70
CA GLY A 121 -6.97 -11.81 1.81
C GLY A 121 -6.94 -10.76 0.71
N VAL A 122 -5.79 -10.10 0.60
CA VAL A 122 -5.56 -8.94 -0.28
C VAL A 122 -5.52 -9.37 -1.75
N VAL A 123 -6.16 -8.60 -2.61
CA VAL A 123 -6.13 -8.80 -4.06
C VAL A 123 -4.87 -8.16 -4.62
N ASP A 124 -3.96 -8.99 -5.10
CA ASP A 124 -2.74 -8.58 -5.78
C ASP A 124 -2.83 -8.93 -7.26
N PHE A 125 -2.41 -8.01 -8.13
CA PHE A 125 -2.68 -8.12 -9.56
C PHE A 125 -1.62 -7.54 -10.49
N LEU A 126 -0.68 -6.74 -9.97
CA LEU A 126 0.45 -6.21 -10.73
C LEU A 126 1.63 -7.16 -10.57
N ASP A 127 2.11 -7.70 -11.68
CA ASP A 127 3.16 -8.70 -11.69
C ASP A 127 4.23 -8.32 -12.72
N VAL A 128 5.48 -8.19 -12.26
CA VAL A 128 6.59 -7.62 -13.04
C VAL A 128 7.76 -8.58 -13.07
N ARG A 129 8.33 -8.80 -14.25
CA ARG A 129 9.55 -9.57 -14.44
C ARG A 129 10.72 -8.85 -13.77
N PHE A 130 11.49 -9.60 -12.99
CA PHE A 130 12.58 -9.08 -12.15
C PHE A 130 13.94 -9.70 -12.50
N PHE A 131 14.01 -10.44 -13.62
CA PHE A 131 15.24 -10.88 -14.29
C PHE A 131 16.22 -11.67 -13.41
N GLY A 132 15.73 -12.35 -12.38
CA GLY A 132 16.57 -13.14 -11.47
C GLY A 132 17.34 -12.30 -10.45
N ILE A 133 17.09 -11.00 -10.36
CA ILE A 133 17.70 -10.14 -9.33
C ILE A 133 17.28 -10.66 -7.95
N PHE A 134 18.24 -10.82 -7.05
CA PHE A 134 18.05 -11.49 -5.75
C PHE A 134 17.45 -12.91 -5.83
N GLY A 135 17.65 -13.62 -6.96
CA GLY A 135 17.10 -14.96 -7.20
C GLY A 135 15.62 -14.97 -7.60
N LEU A 136 15.00 -13.81 -7.79
CA LEU A 136 13.58 -13.67 -8.13
C LEU A 136 13.41 -13.44 -9.62
N GLN A 137 12.79 -14.39 -10.32
CA GLN A 137 12.44 -14.21 -11.74
C GLN A 137 11.36 -13.14 -11.93
N ARG A 138 10.47 -12.99 -10.94
CA ARG A 138 9.41 -11.99 -10.91
C ARG A 138 9.36 -11.35 -9.52
N TRP A 139 9.05 -10.07 -9.48
CA TRP A 139 8.84 -9.34 -8.23
C TRP A 139 7.56 -9.86 -7.56
N PRO A 140 7.46 -9.91 -6.22
CA PRO A 140 6.22 -10.29 -5.55
C PRO A 140 5.04 -9.49 -6.09
N THR A 141 3.97 -10.17 -6.49
CA THR A 141 2.77 -9.52 -7.03
C THR A 141 2.23 -8.51 -6.02
N PHE A 142 1.82 -7.35 -6.52
CA PHE A 142 1.42 -6.21 -5.68
C PHE A 142 0.18 -5.53 -6.25
N ASN A 143 -0.29 -4.50 -5.57
CA ASN A 143 -1.44 -3.69 -5.99
C ASN A 143 -1.15 -2.19 -5.92
N PHE A 144 -2.16 -1.37 -6.19
CA PHE A 144 -2.00 0.08 -6.11
C PHE A 144 -1.78 0.57 -4.68
N ALA A 145 -2.45 0.01 -3.68
CA ALA A 145 -2.15 0.30 -2.28
C ALA A 145 -0.68 0.07 -1.92
N ASP A 146 -0.06 -1.03 -2.33
CA ASP A 146 1.38 -1.28 -2.10
C ASP A 146 2.25 -0.24 -2.82
N THR A 147 1.86 0.12 -4.05
CA THR A 147 2.55 1.15 -4.84
C THR A 147 2.51 2.50 -4.11
N TYR A 148 1.37 2.87 -3.52
CA TYR A 148 1.25 4.11 -2.72
C TYR A 148 2.15 4.09 -1.49
N VAL A 149 2.22 2.96 -0.78
CA VAL A 149 3.10 2.81 0.39
C VAL A 149 4.57 2.97 -0.02
N VAL A 150 5.00 2.28 -1.08
CA VAL A 150 6.40 2.35 -1.55
C VAL A 150 6.75 3.78 -1.98
N ILE A 151 5.95 4.41 -2.84
CA ILE A 151 6.20 5.78 -3.30
C ILE A 151 6.18 6.75 -2.10
N GLY A 152 5.18 6.66 -1.24
CA GLY A 152 5.07 7.50 -0.05
C GLY A 152 6.28 7.37 0.88
N MET A 153 6.74 6.15 1.12
CA MET A 153 7.91 5.89 1.96
C MET A 153 9.19 6.43 1.31
N THR A 154 9.39 6.19 0.01
CA THR A 154 10.54 6.74 -0.72
C THR A 154 10.56 8.28 -0.66
N LEU A 155 9.43 8.94 -0.91
CA LEU A 155 9.33 10.40 -0.84
C LEU A 155 9.59 10.92 0.58
N PHE A 156 9.09 10.24 1.60
CA PHE A 156 9.31 10.65 2.99
C PHE A 156 10.78 10.52 3.40
N ILE A 157 11.46 9.43 3.00
CA ILE A 157 12.90 9.25 3.24
C ILE A 157 13.70 10.34 2.53
N ILE A 158 13.40 10.63 1.27
CA ILE A 158 14.06 11.72 0.52
C ILE A 158 13.86 13.06 1.24
N TYR A 159 12.65 13.33 1.72
CA TYR A 159 12.38 14.55 2.49
C TYR A 159 13.21 14.63 3.77
N ASP A 160 13.25 13.56 4.56
CA ASP A 160 13.96 13.55 5.84
C ASP A 160 15.47 13.68 5.65
N LEU A 161 16.04 13.01 4.65
CA LEU A 161 17.48 13.06 4.35
C LEU A 161 17.94 14.42 3.79
N PHE A 162 17.16 15.01 2.87
CA PHE A 162 17.66 16.14 2.07
C PHE A 162 16.96 17.48 2.35
N ALA A 163 15.68 17.47 2.73
CA ALA A 163 14.90 18.70 2.89
C ALA A 163 14.78 19.14 4.35
N ARG A 164 14.65 18.19 5.28
CA ARG A 164 14.49 18.49 6.71
C ARG A 164 15.79 18.99 7.36
N LYS A 165 16.92 18.33 7.08
CA LYS A 165 18.24 18.75 7.61
C LYS A 165 18.59 20.19 7.23
N LYS A 166 18.35 20.56 5.97
CA LYS A 166 18.62 21.91 5.45
C LYS A 166 17.83 23.03 6.13
N SER A 167 16.73 22.70 6.80
CA SER A 167 15.93 23.68 7.57
C SER A 167 16.34 23.82 9.04
N ILE A 168 17.20 22.91 9.53
CA ILE A 168 17.74 22.93 10.89
C ILE A 168 19.15 23.56 10.88
N ASP A 169 19.87 23.45 9.76
CA ASP A 169 21.23 23.98 9.58
C ASP A 169 21.28 25.44 9.06
N LEU A 170 20.14 26.15 8.99
CA LEU A 170 19.99 27.55 8.59
C LEU A 170 19.35 28.36 9.73
#